data_AF-A0A3E0KCI1-F1
#
_entry.id   AF-A0A3E0KCI1-F1
#
_cell.length_a   1.000
_cell.length_b   1.000
_cell.length_c   1.000
_cell.angle_alpha   90.00
_cell.angle_beta   90.00
_cell.angle_gamma   90.00
#
_symmetry.space_group_name_H-M   'P 1'
#
loop_
_entity.id
_entity.type
_entity.pdbx_description
1 polymer ?
#
loop_
_entity_poly.entity_id
_entity_poly.type
_entity_poly.pdbx_seq_one_letter_code
_entity_poly.pdbx_strand_id
1 'polypeptide(L)' 'MKFFIDTANVDEIRTVNEWGILAGVTTNPTLVAKEGRDYEEVIKEICAIVD' A
#
# COMPACT_ATOMS: atom_id res chain seq x y z
N MET A 1 4.80 -15.36 11.60
CA MET A 1 4.92 -13.89 11.81
C MET A 1 4.38 -13.21 10.56
N LYS A 2 3.66 -12.10 10.67
CA LYS A 2 3.13 -11.36 9.51
C LYS A 2 3.77 -9.98 9.47
N PHE A 3 4.18 -9.53 8.28
CA PHE A 3 4.76 -8.20 8.07
C PHE A 3 3.78 -7.32 7.33
N PHE A 4 3.61 -6.10 7.84
CA PHE A 4 2.78 -5.08 7.25
C PHE A 4 3.63 -3.82 7.08
N ILE A 5 3.35 -3.05 6.03
CA ILE A 5 3.98 -1.74 5.82
C ILE A 5 2.93 -0.64 5.92
N ASP A 6 3.34 0.52 6.44
CA ASP A 6 2.47 1.67 6.67
C ASP A 6 2.77 2.78 5.65
N THR A 7 2.16 2.69 4.48
CA THR A 7 2.40 3.62 3.36
C THR A 7 1.18 3.69 2.45
N ALA A 8 1.07 4.78 1.69
CA ALA A 8 0.15 4.92 0.56
C ALA A 8 0.90 4.95 -0.79
N ASN A 9 2.24 4.88 -0.76
CA ASN A 9 3.05 4.90 -1.96
C ASN A 9 2.99 3.52 -2.64
N VAL A 10 2.38 3.49 -3.81
CA VAL A 10 2.12 2.23 -4.51
C VAL A 10 3.41 1.56 -5.01
N ASP A 11 4.43 2.32 -5.39
CA ASP A 11 5.69 1.77 -5.89
C ASP A 11 6.49 1.08 -4.77
N GLU A 12 6.47 1.65 -3.56
CA GLU A 12 7.00 0.98 -2.36
C GLU A 12 6.26 -0.33 -2.07
N ILE A 13 4.92 -0.30 -2.16
CA ILE A 13 4.09 -1.49 -1.92
C ILE A 13 4.41 -2.60 -2.92
N ARG A 14 4.52 -2.27 -4.22
CA ARG A 14 4.92 -3.24 -5.27
C ARG A 14 6.29 -3.83 -4.97
N THR A 15 7.27 -2.99 -4.63
CA THR A 15 8.65 -3.41 -4.34
C THR A 15 8.70 -4.39 -3.17
N VAL A 16 8.01 -4.10 -2.06
CA VAL A 16 8.02 -4.98 -0.87
C VAL A 16 7.20 -6.25 -1.11
N ASN A 17 6.12 -6.17 -1.90
CA ASN A 17 5.34 -7.34 -2.29
C ASN A 17 6.17 -8.34 -3.10
N GLU A 18 7.03 -7.85 -4.00
CA GLU A 18 7.97 -8.67 -4.79
C GLU A 18 8.99 -9.43 -3.91
N TRP A 19 9.27 -8.97 -2.69
CA TRP A 19 10.13 -9.70 -1.75
C TRP A 19 9.46 -10.96 -1.18
N GLY A 20 8.14 -11.12 -1.35
CA GLY A 20 7.40 -12.31 -0.94
C GLY A 20 7.17 -12.43 0.57
N ILE A 21 7.37 -11.34 1.32
CA ILE A 21 7.21 -11.32 2.79
C ILE A 21 6.03 -10.47 3.27
N LEU A 22 5.41 -9.71 2.37
CA LEU A 22 4.35 -8.76 2.70
C LEU A 22 3.03 -9.50 2.94
N ALA A 23 2.39 -9.26 4.08
CA ALA A 23 1.10 -9.84 4.45
C ALA A 23 -0.06 -8.85 4.36
N GLY A 24 0.20 -7.58 4.06
CA GLY A 24 -0.80 -6.52 4.02
C GLY A 24 -0.17 -5.13 4.09
N VAL A 25 -1.00 -4.12 3.83
CA VAL A 25 -0.63 -2.70 3.95
C VAL A 25 -1.58 -2.03 4.94
N THR A 26 -1.05 -1.20 5.82
CA THR A 26 -1.84 -0.23 6.59
C THR A 26 -1.69 1.14 5.95
N THR A 27 -2.79 1.90 5.94
CA THR A 27 -2.78 3.27 5.43
C THR A 27 -3.85 4.09 6.12
N ASN A 28 -3.82 5.40 5.90
CA ASN A 28 -4.80 6.34 6.43
C ASN A 28 -4.96 7.53 5.45
N PRO A 29 -6.04 8.33 5.57
CA PRO A 29 -6.28 9.45 4.67
C PRO A 29 -5.12 10.45 4.57
N THR A 30 -4.34 10.65 5.64
CA THR A 30 -3.19 11.57 5.64
C THR A 30 -2.06 11.07 4.75
N LEU A 31 -1.76 9.77 4.77
CA LEU A 31 -0.74 9.19 3.90
C LEU A 31 -1.15 9.28 2.44
N VAL A 32 -2.41 8.96 2.14
CA VAL A 32 -2.92 9.05 0.75
C VAL A 32 -2.92 10.50 0.25
N ALA A 33 -3.29 11.46 1.11
CA ALA A 33 -3.24 12.88 0.76
C ALA A 33 -1.81 13.38 0.47
N LYS A 34 -0.77 12.81 1.11
CA LYS A 34 0.64 13.16 0.83
C LYS A 34 1.08 12.71 -0.56
N GLU A 35 0.55 11.58 -1.05
CA GLU A 35 0.80 11.12 -2.43
C GLU A 35 0.05 11.98 -3.47
N GLY A 36 -0.89 12.84 -3.05
CA GLY A 36 -1.62 13.75 -3.93
C GLY A 36 -2.57 13.03 -4.90
N ARG A 37 -2.95 11.80 -4.60
CA ARG A 37 -3.82 10.94 -5.42
C ARG A 37 -5.23 10.83 -4.84
N ASP A 38 -6.16 10.36 -5.67
CA ASP A 38 -7.51 10.04 -5.22
C ASP A 38 -7.49 8.87 -4.21
N TYR A 39 -8.28 9.01 -3.15
CA TYR A 39 -8.29 8.02 -2.07
C TYR A 39 -8.80 6.66 -2.54
N GLU A 40 -9.90 6.63 -3.28
CA GLU A 40 -10.52 5.39 -3.70
C GLU A 40 -9.66 4.66 -4.74
N GLU A 41 -9.03 5.41 -5.65
CA GLU A 41 -8.08 4.88 -6.62
C GLU A 41 -6.89 4.20 -5.93
N VAL A 42 -6.25 4.87 -4.95
CA VAL A 42 -5.11 4.32 -4.22
C VAL A 42 -5.50 3.06 -3.45
N ILE A 43 -6.63 3.06 -2.73
CA ILE A 43 -7.06 1.86 -1.99
C ILE A 43 -7.32 0.68 -2.93
N LYS A 44 -7.99 0.91 -4.08
CA LYS A 44 -8.21 -0.15 -5.08
C LYS A 44 -6.90 -0.70 -5.63
N GLU A 45 -5.93 0.17 -5.89
CA GLU A 45 -4.63 -0.24 -6.41
C GLU A 45 -3.85 -1.06 -5.37
N ILE A 46 -3.85 -0.64 -4.09
CA ILE A 46 -3.24 -1.39 -2.99
C ILE A 46 -3.85 -2.78 -2.87
N CYS A 47 -5.19 -2.90 -2.88
CA CYS A 47 -5.89 -4.18 -2.84
C CYS A 47 -5.67 -5.05 -4.09
N ALA A 48 -5.32 -4.46 -5.23
CA ALA A 48 -4.99 -5.22 -6.44
C ALA A 48 -3.54 -5.75 -6.45
N ILE A 49 -2.67 -5.18 -5.61
CA ILE A 49 -1.26 -5.60 -5.48
C ILE A 49 -1.11 -6.65 -4.38
N VAL A 50 -1.84 -6.46 -3.28
CA VAL A 50 -1.73 -7.28 -2.09
C VAL A 50 -2.99 -8.15 -1.99
N ASP A 51 -2.82 -9.46 -2.17
CA ASP A 51 -3.89 -10.49 -2.14
C ASP A 51 -4.56 -10.66 -0.76
#